data_AF-A0A6M3IFD1-F1
#
_entry.id   AF-A0A6M3IFD1-F1
#
_cell.length_a   1.000
_cell.length_b   1.000
_cell.length_c   1.000
_cell.angle_alpha   90.00
_cell.angle_beta   90.00
_cell.angle_gamma   90.00
#
_symmetry.space_group_name_H-M   'P 1'
#
loop_
_entity.id
_entity.type
_entity.pdbx_description
1 polymer ?
#
loop_
_entity_poly.entity_id
_entity_poly.type
_entity_poly.pdbx_seq_one_letter_code
_entity_poly.pdbx_strand_id
1 'polypeptide(L)'
;MGESEFGKGLVICLVKFAEHRWRWQEQKRLYSEMQKNYPGTFNISSAIESHFNGASDHLHEVEVPPQWRKKKLGKMVKELQDFGLEMGHGFSGKTWTEDYVTKAYDLCREIALLIDKELGLKPQMGQW
;
A
#
# COMPACT_ATOMS: atom_id res chain seq x y z
N MET A 1 -21.40 11.34 12.99
CA MET A 1 -20.34 10.42 12.55
C MET A 1 -19.02 11.14 12.79
N GLY A 2 -18.08 10.55 13.53
CA GLY A 2 -16.79 11.19 13.79
C GLY A 2 -15.97 11.29 12.50
N GLU A 3 -15.14 12.33 12.41
CA GLU A 3 -14.13 12.44 11.36
C GLU A 3 -13.12 11.30 11.49
N SER A 4 -12.71 10.72 10.35
CA SER A 4 -11.68 9.69 10.32
C SER A 4 -10.31 10.34 10.31
N GLU A 5 -9.39 9.85 11.14
CA GLU A 5 -7.98 10.25 11.14
C GLU A 5 -7.26 9.81 9.86
N PHE A 6 -7.69 8.71 9.25
CA PHE A 6 -6.98 8.04 8.15
C PHE A 6 -7.71 8.10 6.80
N GLY A 7 -8.96 8.58 6.81
CA GLY A 7 -9.88 8.57 5.68
C GLY A 7 -10.67 7.27 5.56
N LYS A 8 -11.85 7.35 4.93
CA LYS A 8 -12.74 6.20 4.67
C LYS A 8 -13.14 6.14 3.21
N GLY A 9 -13.41 4.92 2.74
CA GLY A 9 -13.95 4.63 1.42
C GLY A 9 -12.94 4.01 0.46
N LEU A 10 -13.41 3.07 -0.38
CA LEU A 10 -12.54 2.24 -1.21
C LEU A 10 -11.58 3.04 -2.10
N VAL A 11 -12.14 3.88 -2.98
CA VAL A 11 -11.37 4.52 -4.06
C VAL A 11 -10.40 5.55 -3.50
N ILE A 12 -10.85 6.40 -2.59
CA ILE A 12 -10.01 7.46 -2.02
C ILE A 12 -8.84 6.87 -1.22
N CYS A 13 -9.08 5.81 -0.43
CA CYS A 13 -8.02 5.10 0.29
C CYS A 13 -6.98 4.49 -0.67
N LEU A 14 -7.41 3.87 -1.78
CA LEU A 14 -6.49 3.33 -2.78
C LEU A 14 -5.68 4.42 -3.49
N VAL A 15 -6.30 5.56 -3.83
CA VAL A 15 -5.60 6.71 -4.42
C VAL A 15 -4.55 7.25 -3.45
N LYS A 16 -4.92 7.44 -2.17
CA LYS A 16 -4.01 7.94 -1.15
C LYS A 16 -2.87 6.97 -0.86
N PHE A 17 -3.13 5.67 -0.78
CA PHE A 17 -2.08 4.67 -0.72
C PHE A 17 -1.12 4.74 -1.93
N ALA A 18 -1.67 4.87 -3.16
CA ALA A 18 -0.89 4.93 -4.39
C ALA A 18 -0.02 6.21 -4.48
N GLU A 19 -0.49 7.34 -3.94
CA GLU A 19 0.27 8.59 -3.85
C GLU A 19 1.59 8.42 -3.09
N HIS A 20 1.77 7.41 -2.22
CA HIS A 20 3.06 7.21 -1.56
C HIS A 20 4.15 6.69 -2.51
N ARG A 21 3.78 6.09 -3.66
CA ARG A 21 4.73 5.40 -4.54
C ARG A 21 5.89 6.28 -5.01
N TRP A 22 5.63 7.56 -5.27
CA TRP A 22 6.68 8.47 -5.76
C TRP A 22 7.77 8.73 -4.73
N ARG A 23 7.47 8.64 -3.42
CA ARG A 23 8.43 8.85 -2.34
C ARG A 23 9.33 7.65 -2.09
N TRP A 24 8.97 6.46 -2.59
CA TRP A 24 9.71 5.23 -2.29
C TRP A 24 11.20 5.33 -2.68
N GLN A 25 11.50 5.86 -3.86
CA GLN A 25 12.89 5.99 -4.33
C GLN A 25 13.70 6.97 -3.49
N GLU A 26 13.07 8.07 -3.04
CA GLU A 26 13.70 9.03 -2.15
C GLU A 26 13.98 8.41 -0.78
N GLN A 27 12.99 7.70 -0.21
CA GLN A 27 13.14 7.03 1.08
C GLN A 27 14.22 5.96 1.05
N LYS A 28 14.26 5.16 -0.01
CA LYS A 28 15.33 4.18 -0.27
C LYS A 28 16.70 4.85 -0.32
N ARG A 29 16.83 5.98 -1.03
CA ARG A 29 18.08 6.75 -1.11
C ARG A 29 18.51 7.27 0.27
N LEU A 30 17.60 7.90 1.01
CA LEU A 30 17.86 8.44 2.35
C LEU A 30 18.36 7.34 3.30
N TYR A 31 17.67 6.19 3.35
CA TYR A 31 18.09 5.08 4.21
C TYR A 31 19.42 4.48 3.77
N SER A 32 19.70 4.44 2.46
CA SER A 32 21.00 3.99 1.95
C SER A 32 22.15 4.95 2.36
N GLU A 33 21.89 6.25 2.42
CA GLU A 33 22.85 7.25 2.91
C GLU A 33 23.04 7.16 4.43
N MET A 34 21.95 7.00 5.18
CA MET A 34 22.01 6.83 6.63
C MET A 34 22.72 5.53 7.02
N GLN A 35 22.52 4.44 6.27
CA GLN A 35 23.22 3.17 6.50
C GLN A 35 24.74 3.32 6.37
N LYS A 36 25.23 4.17 5.46
CA LYS A 36 26.67 4.45 5.32
C LYS A 36 27.24 5.14 6.56
N ASN A 37 26.48 6.03 7.18
CA ASN A 37 26.91 6.82 8.33
C ASN A 37 26.66 6.10 9.68
N TYR A 38 25.66 5.22 9.72
CA TYR A 38 25.22 4.51 10.92
C TYR A 38 24.92 3.03 10.59
N PRO A 39 25.98 2.24 10.32
CA PRO A 39 25.82 0.84 9.97
C PRO A 39 25.19 0.05 11.14
N GLY A 40 24.24 -0.84 10.81
CA GLY A 40 23.52 -1.65 11.80
C GLY A 40 22.21 -1.04 12.31
N THR A 41 22.01 0.27 12.16
CA THR A 41 20.75 0.94 12.55
C THR A 41 19.78 1.06 11.38
N PHE A 42 20.27 1.45 10.20
CA PHE A 42 19.45 1.64 9.01
C PHE A 42 19.71 0.56 7.98
N ASN A 43 18.64 0.04 7.39
CA ASN A 43 18.70 -0.92 6.29
C ASN A 43 17.45 -0.78 5.40
N ILE A 44 17.42 -1.50 4.28
CA ILE A 44 16.31 -1.45 3.33
C ILE A 44 14.98 -1.92 3.94
N SER A 45 14.99 -2.91 4.84
CA SER A 45 13.79 -3.38 5.51
C SER A 45 13.17 -2.28 6.36
N SER A 46 13.99 -1.55 7.14
CA SER A 46 13.52 -0.40 7.92
C SER A 46 13.02 0.75 7.05
N ALA A 47 13.59 0.92 5.85
CA ALA A 47 13.08 1.88 4.87
C ALA A 47 11.67 1.49 4.40
N ILE A 48 11.44 0.20 4.14
CA ILE A 48 10.14 -0.36 3.74
C ILE A 48 9.13 -0.19 4.87
N GLU A 49 9.48 -0.56 6.09
CA GLU A 49 8.61 -0.39 7.26
C GLU A 49 8.20 1.08 7.44
N SER A 50 9.16 2.00 7.37
CA SER A 50 8.89 3.44 7.49
C SER A 50 8.06 3.99 6.33
N HIS A 51 8.25 3.48 5.11
CA HIS A 51 7.46 3.84 3.94
C HIS A 51 6.00 3.36 4.08
N PHE A 52 5.81 2.10 4.47
CA PHE A 52 4.49 1.53 4.67
C PHE A 52 3.81 2.07 5.91
N ASN A 53 4.53 2.47 6.95
CA ASN A 53 3.94 3.13 8.12
C ASN A 53 3.10 4.35 7.72
N GLY A 54 3.58 5.16 6.77
CA GLY A 54 2.78 6.25 6.22
C GLY A 54 1.77 5.80 5.16
N ALA A 55 2.14 4.88 4.26
CA ALA A 55 1.26 4.49 3.16
C ALA A 55 0.02 3.71 3.62
N SER A 56 0.18 2.80 4.60
CA SER A 56 -0.88 1.91 5.06
C SER A 56 -1.85 2.55 6.05
N ASP A 57 -1.57 3.76 6.53
CA ASP A 57 -2.54 4.54 7.29
C ASP A 57 -3.89 4.59 6.56
N HIS A 58 -3.85 4.87 5.25
CA HIS A 58 -5.03 4.91 4.37
C HIS A 58 -5.73 3.57 4.18
N LEU A 59 -5.18 2.46 4.69
CA LEU A 59 -5.79 1.13 4.62
C LEU A 59 -6.46 0.72 5.94
N HIS A 60 -6.29 1.46 7.05
CA HIS A 60 -6.91 1.11 8.33
C HIS A 60 -8.44 1.01 8.24
N GLU A 61 -9.06 1.99 7.58
CA GLU A 61 -10.52 2.10 7.48
C GLU A 61 -11.03 1.98 6.04
N VAL A 62 -10.26 1.29 5.17
CA VAL A 62 -10.69 1.03 3.79
C VAL A 62 -11.97 0.19 3.79
N GLU A 63 -12.97 0.64 3.03
CA GLU A 63 -14.27 -0.01 2.98
C GLU A 63 -14.45 -0.75 1.66
N VAL A 64 -15.00 -1.97 1.73
CA VAL A 64 -15.45 -2.70 0.53
C VAL A 64 -16.97 -2.75 0.50
N PRO A 65 -17.62 -2.29 -0.59
CA PRO A 65 -19.06 -2.40 -0.78
C PRO A 65 -19.58 -3.82 -0.53
N PRO A 66 -20.73 -4.01 0.15
CA PRO A 66 -21.22 -5.33 0.54
C PRO A 66 -21.28 -6.35 -0.60
N GLN A 67 -21.67 -5.90 -1.81
CA GLN A 67 -21.77 -6.74 -3.00
C GLN A 67 -20.40 -7.27 -3.51
N TRP A 68 -19.28 -6.67 -3.09
CA TRP A 68 -17.93 -7.05 -3.51
C TRP A 68 -17.13 -7.79 -2.44
N ARG A 69 -17.56 -7.76 -1.16
CA ARG A 69 -16.80 -8.31 -0.02
C ARG A 69 -16.40 -9.78 -0.20
N LYS A 70 -17.31 -10.62 -0.73
CA LYS A 70 -17.04 -12.06 -0.95
C LYS A 70 -16.47 -12.38 -2.33
N LYS A 71 -16.35 -11.37 -3.21
CA LYS A 71 -15.81 -11.51 -4.56
C LYS A 71 -14.27 -11.41 -4.55
N LYS A 72 -13.66 -11.67 -5.71
CA LYS A 72 -12.22 -11.48 -5.93
C LYS A 72 -11.75 -10.09 -5.50
N LEU A 73 -12.50 -9.04 -5.87
CA LEU A 73 -12.18 -7.65 -5.51
C LEU A 73 -12.06 -7.47 -3.98
N GLY A 74 -13.05 -7.90 -3.21
CA GLY A 74 -13.01 -7.76 -1.75
C GLY A 74 -11.86 -8.53 -1.10
N LYS A 75 -11.54 -9.72 -1.62
CA LYS A 75 -10.38 -10.51 -1.15
C LYS A 75 -9.06 -9.79 -1.43
N MET A 76 -8.90 -9.19 -2.60
CA MET A 76 -7.68 -8.46 -2.96
C MET A 76 -7.50 -7.17 -2.14
N VAL A 77 -8.60 -6.44 -1.88
CA VAL A 77 -8.55 -5.28 -0.97
C VAL A 77 -8.12 -5.70 0.43
N LYS A 78 -8.65 -6.82 0.94
CA LYS A 78 -8.24 -7.35 2.24
C LYS A 78 -6.77 -7.78 2.23
N GLU A 79 -6.30 -8.41 1.16
CA GLU A 79 -4.88 -8.76 1.01
C GLU A 79 -3.99 -7.50 1.02
N LEU A 80 -4.37 -6.44 0.30
CA LEU A 80 -3.62 -5.18 0.30
C LEU A 80 -3.59 -4.56 1.70
N GLN A 81 -4.75 -4.53 2.37
CA GLN A 81 -4.88 -4.02 3.74
C GLN A 81 -3.97 -4.79 4.71
N ASP A 82 -4.07 -6.12 4.74
CA ASP A 82 -3.29 -6.97 5.63
C ASP A 82 -1.80 -6.82 5.40
N PHE A 83 -1.43 -6.83 4.12
CA PHE A 83 -0.04 -6.75 3.71
C PHE A 83 0.58 -5.39 4.01
N GLY A 84 -0.12 -4.29 3.71
CA GLY A 84 0.33 -2.94 4.04
C GLY A 84 0.47 -2.73 5.54
N LEU A 85 -0.56 -3.12 6.32
CA LEU A 85 -0.56 -2.95 7.77
C LEU A 85 0.48 -3.83 8.46
N GLU A 86 0.73 -5.04 7.97
CA GLU A 86 1.77 -5.91 8.51
C GLU A 86 3.17 -5.30 8.33
N MET A 87 3.44 -4.67 7.18
CA MET A 87 4.70 -3.98 6.92
C MET A 87 4.84 -2.67 7.72
N GLY A 88 3.79 -1.85 7.77
CA GLY A 88 3.85 -0.51 8.36
C GLY A 88 3.62 -0.44 9.86
N HIS A 89 2.85 -1.37 10.43
CA HIS A 89 2.39 -1.31 11.82
C HIS A 89 2.44 -2.67 12.56
N GLY A 90 2.88 -3.73 11.89
CA GLY A 90 2.85 -5.08 12.46
C GLY A 90 3.92 -5.36 13.51
N PHE A 91 5.01 -4.58 13.56
CA PHE A 91 6.20 -4.83 14.40
C PHE A 91 6.65 -6.29 14.35
N SER A 92 6.54 -6.92 13.18
CA SER A 92 6.58 -8.38 13.03
C SER A 92 7.99 -8.99 13.18
N GLY A 93 9.03 -8.15 13.19
CA GLY A 93 10.44 -8.58 13.15
C GLY A 93 10.84 -9.26 11.84
N LYS A 94 9.95 -9.27 10.83
CA LYS A 94 10.23 -9.80 9.50
C LYS A 94 11.19 -8.88 8.76
N THR A 95 12.04 -9.47 7.92
CA THR A 95 12.85 -8.71 6.97
C THR A 95 12.10 -8.57 5.65
N TRP A 96 11.90 -7.34 5.22
CA TRP A 96 11.24 -6.99 3.97
C TRP A 96 12.25 -6.69 2.86
N THR A 97 11.80 -6.89 1.63
CA THR A 97 12.53 -6.70 0.38
C THR A 97 11.71 -5.82 -0.57
N GLU A 98 12.36 -5.27 -1.60
CA GLU A 98 11.69 -4.39 -2.57
C GLU A 98 10.61 -5.11 -3.39
N ASP A 99 10.66 -6.44 -3.48
CA ASP A 99 9.61 -7.23 -4.12
C ASP A 99 8.27 -7.06 -3.40
N TYR A 100 8.29 -6.90 -2.08
CA TYR A 100 7.08 -6.64 -1.31
C TYR A 100 6.49 -5.24 -1.60
N VAL A 101 7.35 -4.24 -1.78
CA VAL A 101 6.91 -2.89 -2.22
C VAL A 101 6.24 -2.98 -3.59
N THR A 102 6.90 -3.66 -4.54
CA THR A 102 6.36 -3.89 -5.89
C THR A 102 5.02 -4.61 -5.84
N LYS A 103 4.94 -5.70 -5.05
CA LYS A 103 3.70 -6.46 -4.87
C LYS A 103 2.55 -5.59 -4.36
N ALA A 104 2.77 -4.74 -3.36
CA ALA A 104 1.68 -3.92 -2.81
C ALA A 104 1.13 -2.93 -3.83
N TYR A 105 2.01 -2.26 -4.59
CA TYR A 105 1.59 -1.30 -5.61
C TYR A 105 0.96 -1.97 -6.83
N ASP A 106 1.44 -3.14 -7.22
CA ASP A 106 0.81 -3.94 -8.26
C ASP A 106 -0.58 -4.41 -7.84
N LEU A 107 -0.73 -4.87 -6.60
CA LEU A 107 -2.03 -5.25 -6.05
C LEU A 107 -3.00 -4.06 -6.02
N CYS A 108 -2.56 -2.89 -5.57
CA CYS A 108 -3.37 -1.66 -5.61
C CYS A 108 -3.84 -1.33 -7.04
N ARG A 109 -2.94 -1.45 -8.02
CA ARG A 109 -3.25 -1.23 -9.44
C ARG A 109 -4.25 -2.26 -9.97
N GLU A 110 -4.06 -3.54 -9.66
CA GLU A 110 -4.99 -4.59 -10.07
C GLU A 110 -6.40 -4.41 -9.48
N ILE A 111 -6.47 -3.96 -8.22
CA ILE A 111 -7.73 -3.61 -7.57
C ILE A 111 -8.44 -2.48 -8.33
N ALA A 112 -7.72 -1.43 -8.73
CA ALA A 112 -8.29 -0.34 -9.53
C ALA A 112 -8.88 -0.84 -10.87
N LEU A 113 -8.15 -1.70 -11.58
CA LEU A 113 -8.65 -2.31 -12.83
C LEU A 113 -9.89 -3.18 -12.61
N LEU A 114 -9.99 -3.87 -11.47
CA LEU A 114 -11.16 -4.67 -11.13
C LEU A 114 -12.37 -3.80 -10.75
N ILE A 115 -12.15 -2.66 -10.09
CA ILE A 115 -13.20 -1.69 -9.81
C ILE A 115 -13.82 -1.20 -11.13
N ASP A 116 -13.01 -0.80 -12.10
CA ASP A 116 -13.50 -0.39 -13.42
C ASP A 116 -14.37 -1.46 -14.08
N LYS A 117 -13.94 -2.73 -14.03
CA LYS A 117 -14.71 -3.86 -14.57
C LYS A 117 -16.03 -4.08 -13.84
N GLU A 118 -16.04 -3.99 -12.50
CA GLU A 118 -17.25 -4.13 -11.70
C GLU A 118 -18.23 -2.95 -11.92
N LEU A 119 -17.73 -1.80 -12.38
CA LEU A 119 -18.52 -0.64 -12.82
C LEU A 119 -18.98 -0.74 -14.28
N GLY A 120 -18.63 -1.82 -15.00
CA GLY A 120 -19.00 -2.03 -16.40
C GLY A 120 -18.11 -1.29 -17.41
N LEU A 121 -16.98 -0.74 -16.97
CA LEU A 121 -16.00 -0.06 -17.81
C LEU A 121 -15.01 -1.05 -18.42
N LYS A 122 -14.33 -0.64 -19.49
CA LYS A 122 -13.23 -1.38 -20.12
C LYS A 122 -11.91 -0.69 -19.75
N PRO A 123 -11.23 -1.11 -18.67
CA PRO A 123 -10.02 -0.43 -18.23
C PRO A 123 -8.89 -0.56 -19.27
N GLN A 124 -8.10 0.50 -19.42
CA GLN A 124 -6.91 0.56 -20.27
C GLN A 124 -5.80 1.30 -19.52
N MET A 125 -4.63 0.68 -19.37
CA MET A 125 -3.50 1.28 -18.64
C MET A 125 -2.60 2.17 -19.51
N GLY A 126 -2.78 2.12 -20.84
CA GLY A 126 -1.79 2.67 -21.79
C GLY A 126 -0.48 1.89 -21.77
N GLN A 127 0.45 2.27 -22.65
CA GLN A 127 1.86 1.85 -22.58
C GLN A 127 2.64 3.03 -22.01
N TRP A 128 3.29 2.84 -20.87
CA TRP A 128 4.19 3.79 -20.23
C TRP A 128 5.56 3.12 -20.07
#